data_AF-A0A7X2BNE5-F1
#
_entry.id   AF-A0A7X2BNE5-F1
#
_cell.length_a   1.000
_cell.length_b   1.000
_cell.length_c   1.000
_cell.angle_alpha   90.00
_cell.angle_beta   90.00
_cell.angle_gamma   90.00
#
_symmetry.space_group_name_H-M   'P 1'
#
loop_
_entity.id
_entity.type
_entity.pdbx_description
1 polymer ?
#
loop_
_entity_poly.entity_id
_entity_poly.type
_entity_poly.pdbx_seq_one_letter_code
_entity_poly.pdbx_strand_id
1 'polypeptide(L)'
;NRIWTLGPALAATLFDGGAREAAVQQAQASYDQDAATYRGTVLSALQNVEDNLSAINHLHVQADTYQQIYTRNQQLFGSQQAQLKAGTVSQQNVLTQQLILLQTEQNLRDTQGQLSQGSVALIQSLGGGWAITP
;
A
#
# COMPACT_ATOMS: atom_id res chain seq x y z
N ASN A 1 -39.39 61.23 -6.17
CA ASN A 1 -39.68 60.18 -5.16
C ASN A 1 -38.77 58.93 -5.20
N ARG A 2 -37.57 58.95 -5.83
CA ARG A 2 -36.64 57.79 -5.85
C ARG A 2 -35.45 57.91 -4.88
N ILE A 3 -35.11 59.11 -4.41
CA ILE A 3 -33.95 59.36 -3.54
C ILE A 3 -34.22 58.91 -2.09
N TRP A 4 -35.47 59.01 -1.61
CA TRP A 4 -35.85 58.67 -0.24
C TRP A 4 -35.83 57.16 0.08
N THR A 5 -35.87 56.29 -0.93
CA THR A 5 -35.80 54.82 -0.77
C THR A 5 -34.41 54.23 -1.02
N LEU A 6 -33.49 54.99 -1.60
CA LEU A 6 -32.09 54.58 -1.84
C LEU A 6 -31.20 54.71 -0.60
N GLY A 7 -31.51 55.65 0.30
CA GLY A 7 -30.76 55.90 1.54
C GLY A 7 -30.72 54.73 2.53
N PRO A 8 -31.86 54.08 2.86
CA PRO A 8 -31.88 52.96 3.82
C PRO A 8 -31.16 51.70 3.31
N ALA A 9 -31.26 51.40 2.01
CA ALA A 9 -30.61 50.24 1.41
C ALA A 9 -29.09 50.40 1.35
N LEU A 10 -28.61 51.60 0.99
CA LEU A 10 -27.18 51.92 1.02
C LEU A 10 -26.64 51.97 2.47
N ALA A 11 -27.41 52.52 3.41
CA ALA A 11 -27.05 52.53 4.83
C ALA A 11 -26.96 51.10 5.39
N ALA A 12 -27.86 50.18 5.01
CA ALA A 12 -27.81 48.77 5.41
C ALA A 12 -26.57 48.03 4.87
N THR A 13 -26.07 48.40 3.68
CA THR A 13 -24.81 47.85 3.16
C THR A 13 -23.55 48.44 3.78
N LEU A 14 -23.63 49.62 4.38
CA LEU A 14 -22.54 50.31 5.07
C LEU A 14 -22.51 50.01 6.58
N PHE A 15 -23.67 49.76 7.18
CA PHE A 15 -23.88 49.40 8.59
C PHE A 15 -24.41 47.96 8.70
N ASP A 16 -23.69 46.98 8.14
CA ASP A 16 -24.02 45.57 8.28
C ASP A 16 -23.46 44.93 9.56
N GLY A 17 -22.82 45.72 10.43
CA GLY A 17 -22.24 45.26 11.69
C GLY A 17 -21.06 44.30 11.53
N GLY A 18 -20.42 44.25 10.36
CA GLY A 18 -19.33 43.32 10.06
C GLY A 18 -19.80 42.01 9.43
N ALA A 19 -21.09 41.86 9.12
CA ALA A 19 -21.64 40.63 8.53
C ALA A 19 -20.96 40.23 7.21
N ARG A 20 -20.63 41.19 6.33
CA ARG A 20 -19.89 40.92 5.11
C ARG A 20 -18.44 40.51 5.38
N GLU A 21 -17.80 41.12 6.37
CA GLU A 21 -16.45 40.73 6.78
C GLU A 21 -16.46 39.29 7.33
N ALA A 22 -17.43 38.96 8.20
CA ALA A 22 -17.63 37.60 8.69
C ALA A 22 -17.93 36.60 7.57
N ALA A 23 -18.72 36.97 6.55
CA ALA A 23 -18.97 36.12 5.39
C ALA A 23 -17.70 35.87 4.54
N VAL A 24 -16.84 36.89 4.38
CA VAL A 24 -15.53 36.74 3.71
C VAL A 24 -14.60 35.86 4.55
N GLN A 25 -14.53 36.06 5.86
CA GLN A 25 -13.74 35.23 6.76
C GLN A 25 -14.22 33.77 6.74
N GLN A 26 -15.53 33.54 6.72
CA GLN A 26 -16.11 32.21 6.57
C GLN A 26 -15.73 31.57 5.24
N ALA A 27 -15.84 32.30 4.13
CA ALA A 27 -15.45 31.80 2.81
C ALA A 27 -13.95 31.47 2.74
N GLN A 28 -13.09 32.30 3.33
CA GLN A 28 -11.65 32.05 3.43
C GLN A 28 -11.37 30.80 4.27
N ALA A 29 -12.02 30.65 5.43
CA ALA A 29 -11.87 29.48 6.28
C ALA A 29 -12.33 28.19 5.58
N SER A 30 -13.44 28.23 4.82
CA SER A 30 -13.88 27.10 3.99
C SER A 30 -12.88 26.76 2.90
N TYR A 31 -12.31 27.75 2.21
CA TYR A 31 -11.25 27.52 1.22
C TYR A 31 -10.01 26.87 1.84
N ASP A 32 -9.57 27.39 3.00
CA ASP A 32 -8.40 26.85 3.70
C ASP A 32 -8.66 25.39 4.16
N GLN A 33 -9.89 25.09 4.60
CA GLN A 33 -10.32 23.73 4.92
C GLN A 33 -10.27 22.83 3.68
N ASP A 34 -10.83 23.25 2.54
CA ASP A 34 -10.83 22.46 1.30
C ASP A 34 -9.41 22.18 0.81
N ALA A 35 -8.54 23.20 0.86
CA ALA A 35 -7.12 23.06 0.51
C ALA A 35 -6.40 22.08 1.45
N ALA A 36 -6.68 22.13 2.76
CA ALA A 36 -6.13 21.21 3.74
C ALA A 36 -6.63 19.77 3.51
N THR A 37 -7.92 19.58 3.23
CA THR A 37 -8.51 18.28 2.90
C THR A 37 -7.85 17.70 1.65
N TYR A 38 -7.73 18.48 0.58
CA TYR A 38 -7.06 18.04 -0.65
C TYR A 38 -5.61 17.61 -0.39
N ARG A 39 -4.84 18.42 0.34
CA ARG A 39 -3.47 18.08 0.73
C ARG A 39 -3.41 16.77 1.51
N GLY A 40 -4.33 16.56 2.46
CA GLY A 40 -4.43 15.33 3.23
C GLY A 40 -4.70 14.11 2.36
N THR A 41 -5.66 14.22 1.43
CA THR A 41 -5.97 13.14 0.47
C THR A 41 -4.78 12.77 -0.40
N VAL A 42 -4.06 13.76 -0.95
CA VAL A 42 -2.88 13.51 -1.79
C VAL A 42 -1.76 12.85 -0.99
N LEU A 43 -1.47 13.34 0.22
CA LEU A 43 -0.43 12.76 1.07
C LEU A 43 -0.77 11.31 1.47
N SER A 44 -2.02 11.04 1.82
CA SER A 44 -2.47 9.69 2.13
C SER A 44 -2.38 8.75 0.93
N ALA A 45 -2.73 9.23 -0.27
CA ALA A 45 -2.56 8.45 -1.49
C ALA A 45 -1.08 8.11 -1.77
N LEU A 46 -0.17 9.09 -1.63
CA LEU A 46 1.27 8.88 -1.80
C LEU A 46 1.82 7.88 -0.77
N GLN A 47 1.44 8.04 0.50
CA GLN A 47 1.85 7.13 1.56
C GLN A 47 1.40 5.69 1.26
N ASN A 48 0.15 5.49 0.85
CA ASN A 48 -0.35 4.16 0.50
C ASN A 48 0.44 3.52 -0.65
N VAL A 49 0.83 4.29 -1.68
CA VAL A 49 1.66 3.77 -2.79
C VAL A 49 3.06 3.38 -2.29
N GLU A 50 3.68 4.22 -1.47
CA GLU A 50 5.01 3.95 -0.90
C GLU A 50 5.00 2.70 0.00
N ASP A 51 4.00 2.56 0.86
CA ASP A 51 3.82 1.38 1.72
C ASP A 51 3.68 0.09 0.90
N ASN A 52 2.91 0.11 -0.20
CA ASN A 52 2.74 -1.04 -1.08
C ASN A 52 4.04 -1.38 -1.85
N LEU A 53 4.75 -0.37 -2.38
CA LEU A 53 6.01 -0.59 -3.08
C LEU A 53 7.09 -1.15 -2.15
N SER A 54 7.19 -0.61 -0.93
CA SER A 54 8.10 -1.10 0.09
C SER A 54 7.80 -2.56 0.46
N ALA A 55 6.53 -2.89 0.69
CA ALA A 55 6.11 -4.26 0.99
C ALA A 55 6.48 -5.25 -0.14
N ILE A 56 6.23 -4.90 -1.40
CA ILE A 56 6.58 -5.73 -2.56
C ILE A 56 8.10 -5.92 -2.67
N ASN A 57 8.87 -4.85 -2.48
CA ASN A 57 10.32 -4.93 -2.50
C ASN A 57 10.86 -5.90 -1.42
N HIS A 58 10.33 -5.82 -0.20
CA HIS A 58 10.67 -6.75 0.87
C HIS A 58 10.29 -8.21 0.54
N LEU A 59 9.11 -8.43 -0.05
CA LEU A 59 8.67 -9.76 -0.47
C LEU A 59 9.55 -10.34 -1.58
N HIS A 60 10.08 -9.52 -2.50
CA HIS A 60 11.04 -9.97 -3.52
C HIS A 60 12.33 -10.50 -2.89
N VAL A 61 12.91 -9.75 -1.95
CA VAL A 61 14.12 -10.19 -1.21
C VAL A 61 13.86 -11.49 -0.46
N GLN A 62 12.67 -11.62 0.15
CA GLN A 62 12.27 -12.84 0.85
C GLN A 62 12.11 -14.03 -0.11
N ALA A 63 11.53 -13.83 -1.29
CA ALA A 63 11.34 -14.87 -2.29
C ALA A 63 12.69 -15.40 -2.80
N ASP A 64 13.64 -14.50 -3.09
CA ASP A 64 15.00 -14.87 -3.51
C ASP A 64 15.72 -15.66 -2.42
N THR A 65 15.55 -15.26 -1.15
CA THR A 65 16.11 -15.98 0.00
C THR A 65 15.55 -17.39 0.11
N TYR A 66 14.22 -17.56 0.03
CA TYR A 66 13.60 -18.89 0.08
C TYR A 66 13.95 -19.75 -1.13
N GLN A 67 14.12 -19.16 -2.31
CA GLN A 67 14.60 -19.88 -3.50
C GLN A 67 15.99 -20.47 -3.28
N GLN A 68 16.90 -19.70 -2.67
CA GLN A 68 18.24 -20.19 -2.33
C GLN A 68 18.19 -21.29 -1.27
N ILE A 69 17.36 -21.14 -0.23
CA ILE A 69 17.18 -22.14 0.83
C ILE A 69 16.62 -23.45 0.25
N TYR A 70 15.61 -23.38 -0.61
CA TYR A 70 15.03 -24.54 -1.29
C TYR A 70 16.08 -25.26 -2.12
N THR A 71 16.83 -24.52 -2.95
CA THR A 71 17.88 -25.07 -3.82
C THR A 71 18.96 -25.80 -3.00
N ARG A 72 19.40 -25.22 -1.87
CA ARG A 72 20.36 -25.88 -0.97
C ARG A 72 19.80 -27.14 -0.33
N ASN A 73 18.54 -27.12 0.10
CA ASN A 73 17.91 -28.30 0.71
C ASN A 73 17.66 -29.42 -0.31
N GLN A 74 17.42 -29.08 -1.57
CA GLN A 74 17.32 -30.04 -2.66
C GLN A 74 18.65 -30.77 -2.88
N GLN A 75 19.77 -30.04 -2.88
CA GLN A 75 21.12 -30.61 -2.96
C GLN A 75 21.42 -31.49 -1.74
N LEU A 76 21.10 -31.03 -0.53
CA LEU A 76 21.32 -31.79 0.71
C LEU A 76 20.49 -33.07 0.74
N PHE A 77 19.24 -33.03 0.28
CA PHE A 77 18.40 -34.21 0.14
C PHE A 77 19.00 -35.22 -0.85
N GLY A 78 19.52 -34.76 -1.99
CA GLY A 78 20.26 -35.60 -2.94
C GLY A 78 21.49 -36.26 -2.31
N SER A 79 22.28 -35.51 -1.53
CA SER A 79 23.45 -36.03 -0.81
C SER A 79 23.06 -37.09 0.24
N GLN A 80 22.02 -36.83 1.03
CA GLN A 80 21.49 -37.78 2.03
C GLN A 80 20.98 -39.07 1.38
N GLN A 81 20.33 -38.98 0.21
CA GLN A 81 19.93 -40.17 -0.55
C GLN A 81 21.13 -40.99 -1.04
N ALA A 82 22.20 -40.33 -1.50
CA ALA A 82 23.43 -41.03 -1.90
C ALA A 82 24.11 -41.71 -0.71
N GLN A 83 24.18 -41.03 0.43
CA GLN A 83 24.71 -41.57 1.68
C GLN A 83 23.88 -42.75 2.20
N LEU A 84 22.55 -42.72 2.05
CA LEU A 84 21.68 -43.84 2.44
C LEU A 84 21.98 -45.07 1.58
N LYS A 85 22.17 -44.89 0.26
CA LYS A 85 22.57 -45.97 -0.66
C LYS A 85 23.95 -46.53 -0.32
N ALA A 86 24.85 -45.70 0.19
CA ALA A 86 26.17 -46.11 0.68
C ALA A 86 26.14 -46.70 2.10
N GLY A 87 24.99 -46.68 2.79
CA GLY A 87 24.83 -47.17 4.16
C GLY A 87 25.40 -46.25 5.24
N THR A 88 25.72 -44.99 4.93
CA THR A 88 26.38 -44.05 5.85
C THR A 88 25.41 -43.15 6.62
N VAL A 89 24.12 -43.14 6.27
CA VAL A 89 23.04 -42.47 7.01
C VAL A 89 21.81 -43.36 7.13
N SER A 90 20.97 -43.10 8.13
CA SER A 90 19.72 -43.82 8.34
C SER A 90 18.60 -43.31 7.45
N GLN A 91 17.58 -44.15 7.20
CA GLN A 91 16.38 -43.74 6.47
C GLN A 91 15.62 -42.62 7.20
N GLN A 92 15.67 -42.60 8.53
CA GLN A 92 15.10 -41.52 9.34
C GLN A 92 15.72 -40.16 8.99
N ASN A 93 17.04 -40.09 8.80
CA ASN A 93 17.71 -38.84 8.43
C ASN A 93 17.27 -38.34 7.05
N VAL A 94 17.09 -39.25 6.09
CA VAL A 94 16.60 -38.92 4.75
C VAL A 94 15.16 -38.38 4.81
N LEU A 95 14.28 -39.01 5.60
CA LEU A 95 12.90 -38.54 5.79
C LEU A 95 12.86 -37.17 6.48
N THR A 96 13.67 -36.96 7.52
CA THR A 96 13.80 -35.64 8.15
C THR A 96 14.26 -34.59 7.14
N GLN A 97 15.25 -34.89 6.30
CA GLN A 97 15.70 -33.96 5.27
C GLN A 97 14.63 -33.71 4.19
N GLN A 98 13.82 -34.73 3.85
CA GLN A 98 12.70 -34.59 2.93
C GLN A 98 11.63 -33.64 3.51
N LEU A 99 11.30 -33.77 4.80
CA LEU A 99 10.37 -32.86 5.47
C LEU A 99 10.88 -31.42 5.45
N ILE A 100 12.17 -31.20 5.70
CA ILE A 100 12.79 -29.88 5.61
C ILE A 100 12.67 -29.34 4.17
N LEU A 101 12.98 -30.16 3.15
CA LEU A 101 12.85 -29.76 1.75
C LEU A 101 11.40 -29.33 1.42
N LEU A 102 10.40 -30.11 1.81
CA LEU A 102 8.99 -29.79 1.59
C LEU A 102 8.58 -28.49 2.31
N GLN A 103 9.03 -28.28 3.55
CA GLN A 103 8.76 -27.03 4.26
C GLN A 103 9.38 -25.82 3.53
N THR A 104 10.59 -25.96 2.99
CA THR A 104 11.24 -24.88 2.24
C THR A 104 10.56 -24.61 0.90
N GLU A 105 10.02 -25.64 0.25
CA GLU A 105 9.20 -25.47 -0.95
C GLU A 105 7.90 -24.73 -0.63
N GLN A 106 7.21 -25.12 0.45
CA GLN A 106 5.99 -24.46 0.89
C GLN A 106 6.24 -22.97 1.16
N ASN A 107 7.27 -22.62 1.94
CA ASN A 107 7.61 -21.23 2.23
C ASN A 107 7.89 -20.42 0.95
N LEU A 108 8.61 -21.01 -0.01
CA LEU A 108 8.88 -20.37 -1.30
C LEU A 108 7.56 -20.09 -2.06
N ARG A 109 6.65 -21.07 -2.13
CA ARG A 109 5.36 -20.90 -2.81
C ARG A 109 4.46 -19.89 -2.11
N ASP A 110 4.45 -19.87 -0.78
CA ASP A 110 3.69 -18.90 0.00
C ASP A 110 4.17 -17.46 -0.29
N THR A 111 5.49 -17.23 -0.30
CA THR A 111 6.04 -15.91 -0.64
C THR A 111 5.76 -15.52 -2.10
N GLN A 112 5.81 -16.46 -3.05
CA GLN A 112 5.41 -16.19 -4.44
C GLN A 112 3.92 -15.85 -4.56
N GLY A 113 3.07 -16.51 -3.76
CA GLY A 113 1.64 -16.19 -3.66
C GLY A 113 1.41 -14.79 -3.10
N GLN A 114 2.16 -14.40 -2.06
CA GLN A 114 2.11 -13.05 -1.49
C GLN A 114 2.58 -11.98 -2.48
N LEU A 115 3.63 -12.24 -3.27
CA LEU A 115 4.06 -11.34 -4.34
C LEU A 115 2.98 -11.13 -5.40
N SER A 116 2.28 -12.20 -5.77
CA SER A 116 1.18 -12.12 -6.75
C SER A 116 0.02 -11.27 -6.21
N GLN A 117 -0.34 -11.45 -4.94
CA GLN A 117 -1.37 -10.63 -4.27
C GLN A 117 -0.93 -9.16 -4.12
N GLY A 118 0.32 -8.92 -3.72
CA GLY A 118 0.88 -7.57 -3.60
C GLY A 118 0.89 -6.83 -4.94
N SER A 119 1.21 -7.53 -6.03
CA SER A 119 1.16 -6.94 -7.38
C SER A 119 -0.25 -6.46 -7.75
N VAL A 120 -1.29 -7.22 -7.39
CA VAL A 120 -2.70 -6.81 -7.58
C VAL A 120 -3.05 -5.61 -6.69
N ALA A 121 -2.60 -5.60 -5.43
CA ALA A 121 -2.83 -4.48 -4.51
C ALA A 121 -2.15 -3.18 -4.99
N LEU A 122 -0.95 -3.27 -5.57
CA LEU A 122 -0.26 -2.12 -6.17
C LEU A 122 -1.02 -1.55 -7.37
N ILE A 123 -1.56 -2.42 -8.24
CA ILE A 123 -2.41 -1.97 -9.35
C ILE A 123 -3.62 -1.21 -8.81
N GLN A 124 -4.25 -1.71 -7.75
CA GLN A 124 -5.39 -1.04 -7.11
C GLN A 124 -5.00 0.31 -6.48
N SER A 125 -3.87 0.39 -5.75
CA SER A 125 -3.44 1.62 -5.07
C SER A 125 -3.00 2.73 -6.02
N LEU A 126 -2.50 2.36 -7.21
CA LEU A 126 -2.19 3.29 -8.29
C LEU A 126 -3.43 3.82 -9.04
N GLY A 127 -4.64 3.50 -8.58
CA GLY A 127 -5.90 3.93 -9.19
C GLY A 127 -6.48 2.92 -10.19
N GLY A 128 -6.03 1.67 -10.16
CA GLY A 128 -6.66 0.56 -10.86
C GLY A 128 -6.47 0.50 -12.37
N GLY A 129 -5.86 1.49 -13.03
CA GLY A 129 -5.73 1.53 -14.49
C GLY A 129 -7.05 1.59 -15.26
N TRP A 130 -8.19 1.71 -14.58
CA TRP A 130 -9.50 1.89 -15.20
C TRP A 130 -9.88 3.35 -15.09
N ALA A 131 -10.02 3.97 -16.26
CA ALA A 131 -10.37 5.35 -16.48
C ALA A 131 -11.32 5.90 -15.39
N ILE A 132 -10.91 7.03 -14.81
CA ILE A 132 -11.85 8.07 -14.41
C ILE A 132 -12.64 8.47 -15.66
N THR A 133 -13.69 7.71 -15.99
CA THR A 133 -14.71 8.18 -16.92
C THR A 133 -15.39 9.39 -16.29
N PRO A 134 -15.57 10.47 -17.06
CA PRO A 134 -15.98 11.79 -16.57
C PRO A 134 -17.36 11.81 -15.91
#